data_AF-A0A5D6V115-F1
#
_entry.id   AF-A0A5D6V115-F1
#
_cell.length_a   1.000
_cell.length_b   1.000
_cell.length_c   1.000
_cell.angle_alpha   90.00
_cell.angle_beta   90.00
_cell.angle_gamma   90.00
#
_symmetry.space_group_name_H-M   'P 1'
#
loop_
_entity.id
_entity.type
_entity.pdbx_description
1 polymer ?
#
loop_
_entity_poly.entity_id
_entity_poly.type
_entity_poly.pdbx_seq_one_letter_code
_entity_poly.pdbx_strand_id
1 'polypeptide(L)'
;MRHALRIRISIGCWLLGLLLSGPAATAQLGGQRAFSFLTLPPSAKLAGLGSANVSSRDADVTMLYGNPALLNEQMDGRLSLTYIDYLSDIKQSTATYVHNSDRLGRLGFGLTYLNYGRFEQFDAAGNPLGEFSVNEYALGVTKSVTTGPFTMAGTAKLAVSGIAGNHALGALLDAGGLFKHPEKDFTVGLVIKNLGYQFKPYSGSDREPLPLDVQIGASIKPEHMPLRMSITAHNLQQFDIVYLDSTQRGTLDENNEEQKPKKSVGDKIARHFVVGGELILSKNFNVRIGYNHLRRRELRLDTSSAGAGLSFGLTFRLSQFQLDYTRAYYHASGASNYFTLSRSLASIFQKEPGS
;
A
#
# COMPACT_ATOMS: atom_id res chain seq x y z
N MET A 1 -34.46 -3.71 -33.25
CA MET A 1 -33.68 -3.62 -31.99
C MET A 1 -32.41 -4.50 -31.92
N ARG A 2 -32.15 -5.45 -32.83
CA ARG A 2 -30.91 -6.28 -32.78
C ARG A 2 -29.68 -5.69 -33.51
N HIS A 3 -29.85 -4.68 -34.37
CA HIS A 3 -28.73 -4.04 -35.09
C HIS A 3 -28.00 -2.95 -34.30
N ALA A 4 -28.68 -2.23 -33.40
CA ALA A 4 -28.08 -1.18 -32.57
C ALA A 4 -27.14 -1.72 -31.47
N LEU A 5 -27.28 -3.00 -31.10
CA LEU A 5 -26.48 -3.64 -30.05
C LEU A 5 -25.12 -4.13 -30.57
N ARG A 6 -25.02 -4.52 -31.85
CA ARG A 6 -23.76 -4.98 -32.46
C ARG A 6 -22.76 -3.84 -32.73
N ILE A 7 -23.26 -2.62 -32.99
CA ILE A 7 -22.42 -1.44 -33.25
C ILE A 7 -21.84 -0.87 -31.96
N ARG A 8 -22.56 -0.97 -30.82
CA ARG A 8 -22.04 -0.53 -29.50
C ARG A 8 -20.94 -1.43 -28.95
N ILE A 9 -20.94 -2.72 -29.30
CA ILE A 9 -19.93 -3.69 -28.85
C ILE A 9 -18.63 -3.56 -29.66
N SER A 10 -18.69 -3.23 -30.96
CA SER A 10 -17.46 -3.03 -31.74
C SER A 10 -16.75 -1.71 -31.38
N ILE A 11 -17.49 -0.62 -31.15
CA ILE A 11 -16.90 0.67 -30.74
C ILE A 11 -16.22 0.58 -29.36
N GLY A 12 -16.76 -0.24 -28.44
CA GLY A 12 -16.13 -0.51 -27.13
C GLY A 12 -14.79 -1.25 -27.24
N CYS A 13 -14.67 -2.21 -28.18
CA CYS A 13 -13.40 -2.92 -28.42
C CYS A 13 -12.35 -2.04 -29.10
N TRP A 14 -12.75 -1.09 -29.95
CA TRP A 14 -11.82 -0.14 -30.57
C TRP A 14 -11.34 0.95 -29.58
N LEU A 15 -12.19 1.39 -28.64
CA LEU A 15 -11.78 2.29 -27.56
C LEU A 15 -10.89 1.62 -26.51
N LEU A 16 -11.09 0.32 -26.23
CA LEU A 16 -10.21 -0.45 -25.36
C LEU A 16 -8.85 -0.73 -26.02
N GLY A 17 -8.82 -0.90 -27.35
CA GLY A 17 -7.58 -1.07 -28.13
C GLY A 17 -6.74 0.19 -28.25
N LEU A 18 -7.36 1.36 -28.38
CA LEU A 18 -6.64 2.65 -28.46
C LEU A 18 -6.03 3.11 -27.12
N LEU A 19 -6.52 2.59 -25.99
CA LEU A 19 -5.94 2.84 -24.66
C LEU A 19 -4.69 1.97 -24.37
N LEU A 20 -4.41 0.97 -25.21
CA LEU A 20 -3.27 0.04 -25.05
C LEU A 20 -2.07 0.38 -25.94
N SER A 21 -2.16 1.40 -26.81
CA SER A 21 -1.10 1.80 -27.73
C SER A 21 -0.46 3.15 -27.36
N GLY A 22 -0.12 3.34 -26.08
CA GLY A 22 0.73 4.45 -25.65
C GLY A 22 2.21 4.13 -25.93
N PRO A 23 3.03 5.12 -26.32
CA PRO A 23 4.47 4.90 -26.42
C PRO A 23 5.00 4.45 -25.04
N ALA A 24 5.79 3.38 -25.03
CA ALA A 24 6.49 2.91 -23.85
C ALA A 24 7.48 4.01 -23.42
N ALA A 25 7.04 4.92 -22.57
CA ALA A 25 7.92 5.84 -21.89
C ALA A 25 8.89 4.99 -21.06
N THR A 26 10.18 5.12 -21.34
CA THR A 26 11.26 4.57 -20.52
C THR A 26 11.16 5.20 -19.14
N ALA A 27 10.38 4.60 -18.25
CA ALA A 27 10.32 4.99 -16.86
C ALA A 27 11.67 4.63 -16.24
N GLN A 28 12.41 5.66 -15.80
CA GLN A 28 13.69 5.51 -15.13
C GLN A 28 13.48 4.62 -13.89
N LEU A 29 14.12 3.45 -13.89
CA LEU A 29 13.91 2.34 -12.96
C LEU A 29 14.47 2.56 -11.53
N GLY A 30 14.75 3.81 -11.22
CA GLY A 30 15.19 4.30 -9.90
C GLY A 30 15.07 5.82 -9.80
N GLY A 31 14.17 6.43 -10.59
CA GLY A 31 13.95 7.87 -10.63
C GLY A 31 13.10 8.39 -9.46
N GLN A 32 13.23 9.70 -9.21
CA GLN A 32 12.40 10.44 -8.25
C GLN A 32 10.93 10.29 -8.66
N ARG A 33 10.11 9.77 -7.74
CA ARG A 33 8.65 9.75 -7.86
C ARG A 33 8.09 10.73 -6.85
N ALA A 34 7.25 11.64 -7.31
CA ALA A 34 6.53 12.53 -6.42
C ALA A 34 5.61 11.72 -5.51
N PHE A 35 5.55 12.09 -4.23
CA PHE A 35 4.69 11.46 -3.22
C PHE A 35 4.99 9.96 -3.01
N SER A 36 6.26 9.57 -3.02
CA SER A 36 6.71 8.19 -2.79
C SER A 36 6.23 7.59 -1.46
N PHE A 37 5.92 8.42 -0.45
CA PHE A 37 5.33 7.97 0.82
C PHE A 37 4.02 7.20 0.67
N LEU A 38 3.29 7.38 -0.43
CA LEU A 38 2.06 6.64 -0.74
C LEU A 38 2.30 5.13 -0.95
N THR A 39 3.56 4.70 -1.07
CA THR A 39 3.96 3.30 -1.16
C THR A 39 4.27 2.66 0.20
N LEU A 40 4.36 3.47 1.27
CA LEU A 40 4.58 2.97 2.61
C LEU A 40 3.27 2.37 3.16
N PRO A 41 3.31 1.19 3.79
CA PRO A 41 2.12 0.58 4.36
C PRO A 41 1.62 1.45 5.54
N PRO A 42 0.37 1.93 5.55
CA PRO A 42 -0.09 2.89 6.56
C PRO A 42 -0.73 2.23 7.80
N SER A 43 -0.61 0.90 7.95
CA SER A 43 -1.17 0.17 9.09
C SER A 43 -0.38 -1.06 9.48
N ALA A 44 -0.51 -1.45 10.75
CA ALA A 44 0.11 -2.66 11.28
C ALA A 44 -0.34 -3.91 10.51
N LYS A 45 -1.65 -4.03 10.21
CA LYS A 45 -2.15 -5.19 9.48
C LYS A 45 -1.55 -5.32 8.08
N LEU A 46 -1.53 -4.23 7.30
CA LEU A 46 -0.99 -4.28 5.95
C LEU A 46 0.52 -4.57 5.96
N ALA A 47 1.25 -3.95 6.89
CA ALA A 47 2.66 -4.26 7.13
C ALA A 47 2.85 -5.74 7.51
N GLY A 48 2.04 -6.28 8.42
CA GLY A 48 2.16 -7.64 8.94
C GLY A 48 1.90 -8.73 7.90
N LEU A 49 1.15 -8.40 6.84
CA LEU A 49 0.89 -9.26 5.68
C LEU A 49 1.90 -9.05 4.54
N GLY A 50 3.08 -8.48 4.82
CA GLY A 50 4.15 -8.30 3.82
C GLY A 50 4.06 -6.98 3.04
N SER A 51 3.34 -5.98 3.56
CA SER A 51 3.13 -4.63 2.99
C SER A 51 2.30 -4.51 1.71
N ALA A 52 1.97 -5.61 1.05
CA ALA A 52 1.07 -5.61 -0.09
C ALA A 52 0.04 -6.73 0.08
N ASN A 53 -1.22 -6.35 0.29
CA ASN A 53 -2.33 -7.27 0.30
C ASN A 53 -3.59 -6.57 -0.23
N VAL A 54 -4.23 -7.18 -1.22
CA VAL A 54 -5.36 -6.60 -1.96
C VAL A 54 -6.64 -7.43 -1.83
N SER A 55 -6.60 -8.52 -1.06
CA SER A 55 -7.64 -9.56 -1.02
C SER A 55 -8.12 -9.89 0.40
N SER A 56 -7.36 -9.57 1.44
CA SER A 56 -7.72 -9.83 2.85
C SER A 56 -8.89 -8.94 3.29
N ARG A 57 -10.11 -9.45 3.17
CA ARG A 57 -11.36 -8.75 3.51
C ARG A 57 -11.87 -9.14 4.90
N ASP A 58 -11.85 -8.19 5.84
CA ASP A 58 -12.47 -8.32 7.17
C ASP A 58 -12.88 -6.94 7.74
N ALA A 59 -13.05 -6.85 9.07
CA ALA A 59 -13.48 -5.65 9.79
C ALA A 59 -12.39 -4.57 9.99
N ASP A 60 -11.14 -4.81 9.55
CA ASP A 60 -10.06 -3.82 9.69
C ASP A 60 -10.18 -2.74 8.61
N VAL A 61 -10.60 -1.54 9.02
CA VAL A 61 -10.81 -0.39 8.11
C VAL A 61 -9.55 0.01 7.38
N THR A 62 -8.36 -0.25 7.92
CA THR A 62 -7.10 0.15 7.27
C THR A 62 -6.83 -0.65 5.99
N MET A 63 -7.52 -1.77 5.78
CA MET A 63 -7.40 -2.54 4.55
C MET A 63 -7.89 -1.78 3.30
N LEU A 64 -8.59 -0.65 3.46
CA LEU A 64 -8.93 0.23 2.33
C LEU A 64 -7.70 0.78 1.59
N TYR A 65 -6.56 0.92 2.27
CA TYR A 65 -5.28 1.28 1.63
C TYR A 65 -4.66 0.11 0.84
N GLY A 66 -5.04 -1.12 1.18
CA GLY A 66 -4.67 -2.32 0.45
C GLY A 66 -5.42 -2.40 -0.88
N ASN A 67 -6.75 -2.29 -0.84
CA ASN A 67 -7.61 -2.21 -2.02
C ASN A 67 -8.95 -1.58 -1.61
N PRO A 68 -9.43 -0.52 -2.28
CA PRO A 68 -10.70 0.11 -1.92
C PRO A 68 -11.90 -0.85 -1.99
N ALA A 69 -11.82 -1.91 -2.80
CA ALA A 69 -12.88 -2.92 -2.91
C ALA A 69 -12.96 -3.87 -1.69
N LEU A 70 -12.05 -3.73 -0.72
CA LEU A 70 -12.15 -4.42 0.57
C LEU A 70 -13.14 -3.73 1.53
N LEU A 71 -13.57 -2.49 1.21
CA LEU A 71 -14.60 -1.79 1.97
C LEU A 71 -15.89 -2.63 2.07
N ASN A 72 -16.32 -2.90 3.30
CA ASN A 72 -17.43 -3.83 3.56
C ASN A 72 -18.20 -3.48 4.83
N GLU A 73 -19.27 -4.22 5.11
CA GLU A 73 -20.22 -3.90 6.18
C GLU A 73 -19.67 -4.02 7.59
N GLN A 74 -18.70 -4.90 7.80
CA GLN A 74 -18.08 -5.08 9.10
C GLN A 74 -17.23 -3.87 9.50
N MET A 75 -16.96 -2.97 8.56
CA MET A 75 -16.19 -1.75 8.77
C MET A 75 -17.05 -0.58 9.27
N ASP A 76 -18.38 -0.67 9.22
CA ASP A 76 -19.24 0.47 9.52
C ASP A 76 -19.07 1.01 10.95
N GLY A 77 -18.99 2.33 11.06
CA GLY A 77 -18.77 3.06 12.31
C GLY A 77 -17.41 2.80 12.96
N ARG A 78 -16.45 2.16 12.29
CA ARG A 78 -15.13 1.86 12.86
C ARG A 78 -14.13 2.97 12.54
N LEU A 79 -13.45 3.45 13.58
CA LEU A 79 -12.30 4.34 13.51
C LEU A 79 -11.04 3.55 13.79
N SER A 80 -9.96 3.83 13.06
CA SER A 80 -8.64 3.28 13.30
C SER A 80 -7.59 4.37 13.26
N LEU A 81 -6.68 4.34 14.23
CA LEU A 81 -5.52 5.22 14.33
C LEU A 81 -4.26 4.36 14.30
N THR A 82 -3.35 4.65 13.39
CA THR A 82 -2.04 4.01 13.32
C THR A 82 -0.96 5.03 13.65
N TYR A 83 -0.01 4.64 14.49
CA TYR A 83 1.29 5.30 14.65
C TYR A 83 2.39 4.34 14.21
N ILE A 84 3.36 4.86 13.47
CA ILE A 84 4.46 4.10 12.90
C ILE A 84 5.75 4.83 13.25
N ASP A 85 6.58 4.14 14.02
CA ASP A 85 7.97 4.51 14.21
C ASP A 85 8.77 3.83 13.10
N TYR A 86 9.10 4.59 12.05
CA TYR A 86 9.62 4.02 10.82
C TYR A 86 11.12 3.75 10.93
N LEU A 87 11.97 4.68 10.51
CA LEU A 87 13.42 4.57 10.60
C LEU A 87 13.99 5.94 10.93
N SER A 88 15.01 5.98 11.80
CA SER A 88 15.61 7.23 12.28
C SER A 88 14.51 8.12 12.88
N ASP A 89 14.40 9.38 12.46
CA ASP A 89 13.39 10.31 12.98
C ASP A 89 12.07 10.28 12.18
N ILE A 90 11.93 9.38 11.20
CA ILE A 90 10.76 9.30 10.33
C ILE A 90 9.59 8.66 11.08
N LYS A 91 8.47 9.38 11.15
CA LYS A 91 7.24 8.97 11.83
C LYS A 91 6.06 9.09 10.89
N GLN A 92 5.18 8.08 10.88
CA GLN A 92 3.94 8.10 10.11
C GLN A 92 2.73 7.95 11.04
N SER A 93 1.72 8.78 10.85
CA SER A 93 0.44 8.70 11.53
C SER A 93 -0.68 8.56 10.52
N THR A 94 -1.60 7.63 10.75
CA THR A 94 -2.75 7.40 9.86
C THR A 94 -4.04 7.36 10.66
N ALA A 95 -5.10 8.00 10.16
CA ALA A 95 -6.44 7.88 10.68
C ALA A 95 -7.37 7.38 9.59
N THR A 96 -8.25 6.45 9.92
CA THR A 96 -9.16 5.81 8.98
C THR A 96 -10.52 5.60 9.60
N TYR A 97 -11.56 6.05 8.93
CA TYR A 97 -12.93 5.93 9.41
C TYR A 97 -13.86 5.44 8.31
N VAL A 98 -14.79 4.57 8.64
CA VAL A 98 -15.81 4.11 7.69
C VAL A 98 -17.19 4.41 8.26
N HIS A 99 -18.06 4.92 7.39
CA HIS A 99 -19.44 5.26 7.72
C HIS A 99 -20.38 4.86 6.59
N ASN A 100 -21.48 4.22 6.95
CA ASN A 100 -22.57 3.91 6.07
C ASN A 100 -23.67 4.96 6.18
N SER A 101 -23.91 5.68 5.09
CA SER A 101 -25.00 6.66 4.97
C SER A 101 -26.16 6.08 4.18
N ASP A 102 -27.40 6.34 4.61
CA ASP A 102 -28.61 5.88 3.91
C ASP A 102 -28.69 6.40 2.46
N ARG A 103 -28.16 7.60 2.20
CA ARG A 103 -28.21 8.23 0.86
C ARG A 103 -27.02 7.88 -0.02
N LEU A 104 -25.82 7.88 0.55
CA LEU A 104 -24.57 7.74 -0.22
C LEU A 104 -24.00 6.33 -0.21
N GLY A 105 -24.56 5.45 0.61
CA GLY A 105 -24.02 4.13 0.92
C GLY A 105 -22.76 4.23 1.79
N ARG A 106 -21.94 3.19 1.72
CA ARG A 106 -20.72 3.06 2.52
C ARG A 106 -19.58 3.90 1.95
N LEU A 107 -19.03 4.75 2.81
CA LEU A 107 -17.88 5.61 2.52
C LEU A 107 -16.75 5.31 3.51
N GLY A 108 -15.52 5.33 3.00
CA GLY A 108 -14.30 5.30 3.80
C GLY A 108 -13.55 6.62 3.69
N PHE A 109 -13.00 7.09 4.79
CA PHE A 109 -12.20 8.30 4.88
C PHE A 109 -10.83 7.93 5.44
N GLY A 110 -9.78 8.43 4.82
CA GLY A 110 -8.41 8.15 5.24
C GLY A 110 -7.58 9.44 5.26
N LEU A 111 -6.77 9.59 6.30
CA LEU A 111 -5.77 10.65 6.42
C LEU A 111 -4.44 10.01 6.80
N THR A 112 -3.38 10.32 6.06
CA THR A 112 -2.02 9.85 6.34
C THR A 112 -1.11 11.06 6.43
N TYR A 113 -0.27 11.10 7.46
CA TYR A 113 0.73 12.13 7.70
C TYR A 113 2.10 11.45 7.88
N LEU A 114 3.12 11.91 7.16
CA LEU A 114 4.49 11.47 7.30
C LEU A 114 5.37 12.67 7.66
N ASN A 115 6.17 12.53 8.71
CA ASN A 115 7.16 13.50 9.14
C ASN A 115 8.55 12.85 9.03
N TYR A 116 9.50 13.54 8.38
CA TYR A 116 10.85 13.01 8.19
C TYR A 116 11.83 13.44 9.30
N GLY A 117 11.36 14.10 10.35
CA GLY A 117 12.19 14.75 11.35
C GLY A 117 12.68 16.13 10.90
N ARG A 118 13.83 16.52 11.44
CA ARG A 118 14.48 17.80 11.17
C ARG A 118 15.84 17.55 10.52
N PHE A 119 16.19 18.41 9.58
CA PHE A 119 17.44 18.40 8.85
C PHE A 119 18.16 19.70 9.10
N GLU A 120 19.48 19.61 9.34
CA GLU A 120 20.34 20.78 9.39
C GLU A 120 20.51 21.37 7.98
N GLN A 121 20.40 22.69 7.89
CA GLN A 121 20.58 23.45 6.67
C GLN A 121 21.94 24.12 6.68
N PHE A 122 22.68 24.01 5.58
CA PHE A 122 23.99 24.65 5.40
C PHE A 122 24.01 25.49 4.13
N ASP A 123 24.79 26.56 4.12
CA ASP A 123 25.12 27.30 2.90
C ASP A 123 26.18 26.56 2.06
N ALA A 124 26.49 27.08 0.86
CA ALA A 124 27.49 26.48 -0.02
C ALA A 124 28.92 26.50 0.54
N ALA A 125 29.20 27.33 1.55
CA ALA A 125 30.48 27.41 2.26
C ALA A 125 30.53 26.49 3.50
N GLY A 126 29.42 25.81 3.84
CA GLY A 126 29.31 24.91 4.98
C GLY A 126 28.90 25.59 6.30
N ASN A 127 28.46 26.85 6.28
CA ASN A 127 27.96 27.51 7.50
C ASN A 127 26.50 27.10 7.77
N PRO A 128 26.11 26.87 9.04
CA PRO A 128 24.74 26.49 9.38
C PRO A 128 23.76 27.65 9.17
N LEU A 129 22.62 27.37 8.54
CA LEU A 129 21.51 28.30 8.27
C LEU A 129 20.27 28.02 9.13
N GLY A 130 20.28 26.95 9.93
CA GLY A 130 19.17 26.53 10.79
C GLY A 130 18.71 25.10 10.51
N GLU A 131 17.45 24.80 10.81
CA GLU A 131 16.83 23.49 10.58
C GLU A 131 15.59 23.63 9.68
N PHE A 132 15.31 22.62 8.87
CA PHE A 132 14.04 22.47 8.17
C PHE A 132 13.45 21.06 8.38
N SER A 133 12.16 20.91 8.11
CA SER A 133 11.49 19.58 8.14
C SER A 133 10.81 19.28 6.82
N VAL A 134 10.63 17.98 6.56
CA VAL A 134 9.83 17.49 5.44
C VAL A 134 8.58 16.82 6.00
N ASN A 135 7.43 17.22 5.47
CA ASN A 135 6.11 16.80 5.93
C ASN A 135 5.23 16.46 4.73
N GLU A 136 4.56 15.31 4.77
CA GLU A 136 3.69 14.86 3.69
C GLU A 136 2.33 14.45 4.22
N TYR A 137 1.28 14.78 3.47
CA TYR A 137 -0.10 14.51 3.82
C TYR A 137 -0.82 13.84 2.65
N ALA A 138 -1.65 12.85 2.94
CA ALA A 138 -2.60 12.31 1.98
C ALA A 138 -3.99 12.22 2.61
N LEU A 139 -4.97 12.87 1.99
CA LEU A 139 -6.39 12.73 2.32
C LEU A 139 -7.07 11.89 1.26
N GLY A 140 -7.89 10.92 1.66
CA GLY A 140 -8.59 10.00 0.75
C GLY A 140 -10.06 9.81 1.11
N VAL A 141 -10.90 9.75 0.09
CA VAL A 141 -12.32 9.35 0.21
C VAL A 141 -12.57 8.16 -0.70
N THR A 142 -13.10 7.09 -0.11
CA THR A 142 -13.32 5.79 -0.75
C THR A 142 -14.81 5.49 -0.82
N LYS A 143 -15.27 4.97 -1.96
CA LYS A 143 -16.63 4.45 -2.12
C LYS A 143 -16.59 3.08 -2.79
N SER A 144 -17.45 2.18 -2.33
CA SER A 144 -17.60 0.84 -2.90
C SER A 144 -19.05 0.53 -3.23
N VAL A 145 -19.25 -0.31 -4.25
CA VAL A 145 -20.53 -0.92 -4.61
C VAL A 145 -20.32 -2.43 -4.65
N THR A 146 -21.16 -3.17 -3.95
CA THR A 146 -21.12 -4.65 -3.93
C THR A 146 -22.38 -5.21 -4.58
N THR A 147 -22.21 -6.11 -5.54
CA THR A 147 -23.31 -6.80 -6.24
C THR A 147 -22.97 -8.29 -6.30
N GLY A 148 -23.73 -9.10 -5.57
CA GLY A 148 -23.46 -10.53 -5.43
C GLY A 148 -22.05 -10.79 -4.88
N PRO A 149 -21.23 -11.64 -5.53
CA PRO A 149 -19.87 -11.94 -5.06
C PRO A 149 -18.85 -10.85 -5.43
N PHE A 150 -19.22 -9.82 -6.19
CA PHE A 150 -18.28 -8.80 -6.68
C PHE A 150 -18.41 -7.48 -5.94
N THR A 151 -17.28 -6.85 -5.63
CA THR A 151 -17.20 -5.48 -5.12
C THR A 151 -16.33 -4.66 -6.06
N MET A 152 -16.82 -3.49 -6.47
CA MET A 152 -16.07 -2.49 -7.23
C MET A 152 -15.98 -1.22 -6.39
N ALA A 153 -14.83 -0.57 -6.40
CA ALA A 153 -14.62 0.60 -5.57
C ALA A 153 -13.59 1.56 -6.17
N GLY A 154 -13.65 2.80 -5.72
CA GLY A 154 -12.64 3.81 -6.04
C GLY A 154 -12.32 4.69 -4.84
N THR A 155 -11.10 5.22 -4.82
CA THR A 155 -10.64 6.21 -3.85
C THR A 155 -10.13 7.44 -4.59
N ALA A 156 -10.61 8.62 -4.21
CA ALA A 156 -10.00 9.89 -4.62
C ALA A 156 -9.07 10.38 -3.51
N LYS A 157 -7.84 10.77 -3.88
CA LYS A 157 -6.80 11.23 -2.96
C LYS A 157 -6.25 12.59 -3.35
N LEU A 158 -5.96 13.41 -2.35
CA LEU A 158 -5.14 14.60 -2.47
C LEU A 158 -3.86 14.40 -1.67
N ALA A 159 -2.71 14.62 -2.29
CA ALA A 159 -1.41 14.48 -1.68
C ALA A 159 -0.68 15.83 -1.67
N VAL A 160 -0.12 16.19 -0.52
CA VAL A 160 0.67 17.42 -0.32
C VAL A 160 2.01 17.03 0.26
N SER A 161 3.09 17.60 -0.26
CA SER A 161 4.44 17.41 0.27
C SER A 161 5.08 18.76 0.51
N GLY A 162 5.62 18.99 1.70
CA GLY A 162 6.23 20.24 2.12
C GLY A 162 7.69 20.04 2.51
N ILE A 163 8.58 20.89 1.99
CA ILE A 163 10.01 20.91 2.32
C ILE A 163 10.48 22.36 2.39
N ALA A 164 11.07 22.77 3.51
CA ALA A 164 11.67 24.10 3.68
C ALA A 164 10.78 25.29 3.20
N GLY A 165 9.47 25.23 3.48
CA GLY A 165 8.50 26.26 3.07
C GLY A 165 8.01 26.17 1.61
N ASN A 166 8.51 25.21 0.83
CA ASN A 166 8.05 24.90 -0.52
C ASN A 166 7.06 23.72 -0.51
N HIS A 167 6.12 23.68 -1.45
CA HIS A 167 5.05 22.70 -1.47
C HIS A 167 4.80 22.11 -2.86
N ALA A 168 4.66 20.79 -2.90
CA ALA A 168 4.11 20.04 -4.02
C ALA A 168 2.69 19.55 -3.72
N LEU A 169 1.82 19.54 -4.73
CA LEU A 169 0.42 19.11 -4.65
C LEU A 169 0.07 18.18 -5.81
N GLY A 170 -0.63 17.08 -5.52
CA GLY A 170 -1.13 16.14 -6.53
C GLY A 170 -2.50 15.56 -6.17
N ALA A 171 -3.23 15.11 -7.19
CA ALA A 171 -4.43 14.28 -7.02
C ALA A 171 -4.21 12.90 -7.62
N LEU A 172 -4.76 11.89 -6.95
CA LEU A 172 -4.65 10.50 -7.33
C LEU A 172 -5.99 9.78 -7.21
N LEU A 173 -6.11 8.69 -7.96
CA LEU A 173 -7.22 7.77 -7.95
C LEU A 173 -6.70 6.35 -7.71
N ASP A 174 -7.41 5.61 -6.86
CA ASP A 174 -7.30 4.16 -6.79
C ASP A 174 -8.59 3.56 -7.36
N ALA A 175 -8.48 2.49 -8.15
CA ALA A 175 -9.60 1.72 -8.66
C ALA A 175 -9.41 0.25 -8.27
N GLY A 176 -10.41 -0.31 -7.58
CA GLY A 176 -10.33 -1.65 -7.02
C GLY A 176 -11.50 -2.54 -7.46
N GLY A 177 -11.19 -3.80 -7.71
CA GLY A 177 -12.14 -4.88 -7.88
C GLY A 177 -11.85 -5.99 -6.87
N LEU A 178 -12.91 -6.68 -6.46
CA LEU A 178 -12.82 -7.84 -5.57
C LEU A 178 -13.89 -8.86 -5.95
N PHE A 179 -13.49 -10.12 -6.01
CA PHE A 179 -14.37 -11.29 -5.97
C PHE A 179 -14.26 -11.94 -4.59
N LYS A 180 -15.41 -12.21 -3.96
CA LYS A 180 -15.52 -13.01 -2.73
C LYS A 180 -16.37 -14.23 -3.04
N HIS A 181 -15.81 -15.42 -2.81
CA HIS A 181 -16.55 -16.66 -2.99
C HIS A 181 -17.78 -16.69 -2.06
N PRO A 182 -18.98 -17.09 -2.55
CA PRO A 182 -20.20 -17.08 -1.73
C PRO A 182 -20.12 -17.98 -0.48
N GLU A 183 -19.53 -19.17 -0.63
CA GLU A 183 -19.52 -20.20 0.42
C GLU A 183 -18.18 -20.39 1.15
N LYS A 184 -17.07 -19.98 0.52
CA LYS A 184 -15.71 -20.26 1.02
C LYS A 184 -15.07 -18.96 1.46
N ASP A 185 -14.20 -19.00 2.47
CA ASP A 185 -13.35 -17.86 2.81
C ASP A 185 -12.21 -17.76 1.78
N PHE A 186 -12.58 -17.38 0.55
CA PHE A 186 -11.71 -17.19 -0.60
C PHE A 186 -12.05 -15.85 -1.27
N THR A 187 -11.02 -15.05 -1.50
CA THR A 187 -11.14 -13.75 -2.15
C THR A 187 -10.05 -13.55 -3.18
N VAL A 188 -10.38 -12.84 -4.26
CA VAL A 188 -9.44 -12.37 -5.27
C VAL A 188 -9.62 -10.87 -5.42
N GLY A 189 -8.55 -10.11 -5.29
CA GLY A 189 -8.55 -8.66 -5.42
C GLY A 189 -7.66 -8.21 -6.57
N LEU A 190 -8.07 -7.15 -7.25
CA LEU A 190 -7.31 -6.43 -8.25
C LEU A 190 -7.38 -4.94 -7.90
N VAL A 191 -6.28 -4.22 -8.00
CA VAL A 191 -6.27 -2.78 -7.78
C VAL A 191 -5.26 -2.08 -8.68
N ILE A 192 -5.64 -0.90 -9.16
CA ILE A 192 -4.76 0.08 -9.77
C ILE A 192 -4.65 1.23 -8.77
N LYS A 193 -3.48 1.42 -8.17
CA LYS A 193 -3.24 2.45 -7.16
C LYS A 193 -2.51 3.64 -7.74
N ASN A 194 -2.76 4.82 -7.18
CA ASN A 194 -2.00 6.05 -7.38
C ASN A 194 -1.97 6.53 -8.84
N LEU A 195 -3.02 6.25 -9.62
CA LEU A 195 -3.17 6.85 -10.94
C LEU A 195 -3.53 8.32 -10.78
N GLY A 196 -2.71 9.23 -11.28
CA GLY A 196 -3.01 10.65 -11.03
C GLY A 196 -2.05 11.62 -11.70
N TYR A 197 -2.08 12.84 -11.19
CA TYR A 197 -1.30 13.94 -11.71
C TYR A 197 -0.76 14.84 -10.59
N GLN A 198 0.50 15.24 -10.70
CA GLN A 198 1.11 16.27 -9.84
C GLN A 198 0.75 17.64 -10.40
N PHE A 199 -0.12 18.39 -9.71
CA PHE A 199 -0.57 19.72 -10.13
C PHE A 199 0.52 20.77 -9.99
N LYS A 200 1.21 20.75 -8.84
CA LYS A 200 2.27 21.69 -8.49
C LYS A 200 3.51 20.88 -8.08
N PRO A 201 4.61 20.93 -8.83
CA PRO A 201 5.91 20.48 -8.34
C PRO A 201 6.52 21.54 -7.40
N TYR A 202 7.64 21.22 -6.75
CA TYR A 202 8.38 22.22 -6.00
C TYR A 202 8.89 23.34 -6.93
N SER A 203 8.98 24.56 -6.41
CA SER A 203 9.59 25.68 -7.15
C SER A 203 10.95 25.29 -7.76
N GLY A 204 11.10 25.48 -9.06
CA GLY A 204 12.33 25.16 -9.79
C GLY A 204 12.55 23.68 -10.10
N SER A 205 11.59 22.81 -9.81
CA SER A 205 11.64 21.38 -10.18
C SER A 205 10.64 21.04 -11.28
N ASP A 206 10.98 20.03 -12.07
CA ASP A 206 10.09 19.46 -13.06
C ASP A 206 9.00 18.61 -12.40
N ARG A 207 7.94 18.31 -13.16
CA ARG A 207 6.93 17.35 -12.70
C ARG A 207 7.50 15.94 -12.73
N GLU A 208 7.24 15.19 -11.68
CA GLU A 208 7.66 13.81 -11.55
C GLU A 208 6.47 12.84 -11.71
N PRO A 209 6.72 11.61 -12.20
CA PRO A 209 5.69 10.58 -12.24
C PRO A 209 5.24 10.19 -10.84
N LEU A 210 3.95 9.87 -10.72
CA LEU A 210 3.36 9.34 -9.49
C LEU A 210 3.66 7.84 -9.30
N PRO A 211 3.58 7.31 -8.06
CA PRO A 211 3.91 5.92 -7.76
C PRO A 211 2.75 4.97 -8.11
N LEU A 212 2.39 4.92 -9.40
CA LEU A 212 1.42 3.98 -9.96
C LEU A 212 1.81 2.54 -9.61
N ASP A 213 0.85 1.76 -9.13
CA ASP A 213 1.06 0.37 -8.78
C ASP A 213 -0.18 -0.48 -9.10
N VAL A 214 -0.02 -1.43 -10.03
CA VAL A 214 -1.04 -2.41 -10.38
C VAL A 214 -0.76 -3.70 -9.63
N GLN A 215 -1.74 -4.15 -8.84
CA GLN A 215 -1.60 -5.33 -7.99
C GLN A 215 -2.78 -6.29 -8.16
N ILE A 216 -2.51 -7.59 -8.13
CA ILE A 216 -3.53 -8.65 -8.04
C ILE A 216 -3.16 -9.59 -6.89
N GLY A 217 -4.13 -10.14 -6.20
CA GLY A 217 -3.84 -11.08 -5.13
C GLY A 217 -5.04 -11.91 -4.73
N ALA A 218 -4.78 -13.00 -4.03
CA ALA A 218 -5.81 -13.89 -3.51
C ALA A 218 -5.56 -14.18 -2.03
N SER A 219 -6.63 -14.37 -1.28
CA SER A 219 -6.58 -14.86 0.10
C SER A 219 -7.49 -16.07 0.25
N ILE A 220 -7.05 -17.07 1.01
CA ILE A 220 -7.83 -18.27 1.30
C ILE A 220 -7.66 -18.67 2.76
N LYS A 221 -8.76 -19.01 3.42
CA LYS A 221 -8.76 -19.71 4.71
C LYS A 221 -9.53 -21.02 4.56
N PRO A 222 -8.85 -22.18 4.53
CA PRO A 222 -9.54 -23.47 4.53
C PRO A 222 -10.43 -23.62 5.77
N GLU A 223 -11.57 -24.30 5.64
CA GLU A 223 -12.61 -24.40 6.68
C GLU A 223 -12.06 -24.95 8.00
N HIS A 224 -11.31 -26.05 7.93
CA HIS A 224 -10.76 -26.76 9.08
C HIS A 224 -9.36 -26.30 9.50
N MET A 225 -8.82 -25.26 8.85
CA MET A 225 -7.49 -24.74 9.14
C MET A 225 -7.58 -23.36 9.79
N PRO A 226 -6.88 -23.13 10.92
CA PRO A 226 -6.86 -21.83 11.57
C PRO A 226 -5.98 -20.81 10.82
N LEU A 227 -5.32 -21.19 9.73
CA LEU A 227 -4.44 -20.32 8.96
C LEU A 227 -5.17 -19.77 7.72
N ARG A 228 -5.21 -18.45 7.62
CA ARG A 228 -5.52 -17.74 6.38
C ARG A 228 -4.21 -17.41 5.66
N MET A 229 -4.15 -17.70 4.37
CA MET A 229 -2.98 -17.45 3.52
C MET A 229 -3.34 -16.44 2.45
N SER A 230 -2.35 -15.68 2.00
CA SER A 230 -2.50 -14.71 0.93
C SER A 230 -1.24 -14.62 0.06
N ILE A 231 -1.46 -14.37 -1.21
CA ILE A 231 -0.41 -14.05 -2.18
C ILE A 231 -0.84 -12.83 -2.98
N THR A 232 0.08 -11.89 -3.17
CA THR A 232 -0.13 -10.67 -3.95
C THR A 232 1.01 -10.48 -4.92
N ALA A 233 0.70 -10.28 -6.19
CA ALA A 233 1.63 -9.80 -7.18
C ALA A 233 1.47 -8.27 -7.33
N HIS A 234 2.56 -7.52 -7.31
CA HIS A 234 2.56 -6.05 -7.37
C HIS A 234 3.45 -5.51 -8.48
N ASN A 235 3.37 -4.21 -8.77
CA ASN A 235 4.07 -3.53 -9.86
C ASN A 235 3.84 -4.19 -11.24
N LEU A 236 2.65 -4.73 -11.49
CA LEU A 236 2.35 -5.51 -12.70
C LEU A 236 2.44 -4.69 -14.00
N GLN A 237 2.41 -3.35 -13.91
CA GLN A 237 2.60 -2.46 -15.05
C GLN A 237 4.06 -2.43 -15.57
N GLN A 238 5.03 -2.97 -14.81
CA GLN A 238 6.45 -2.98 -15.16
C GLN A 238 7.05 -4.36 -14.86
N PHE A 239 7.56 -5.06 -15.87
CA PHE A 239 8.11 -6.42 -15.69
C PHE A 239 9.52 -6.46 -15.08
N ASP A 240 10.39 -5.50 -15.42
CA ASP A 240 11.71 -5.38 -14.79
C ASP A 240 11.65 -4.30 -13.74
N ILE A 241 11.55 -4.69 -12.47
CA ILE A 241 11.60 -3.79 -11.30
C ILE A 241 12.92 -3.91 -10.54
N VAL A 242 13.94 -4.55 -11.14
CA VAL A 242 15.23 -4.77 -10.47
C VAL A 242 16.05 -3.49 -10.52
N TYR A 243 16.27 -2.88 -9.35
CA TYR A 243 17.30 -1.88 -9.19
C TYR A 243 18.70 -2.52 -9.27
N LEU A 244 19.50 -2.07 -10.23
CA LEU A 244 20.94 -2.33 -10.27
C LEU A 244 21.62 -0.97 -10.29
N ASP A 245 22.49 -0.72 -9.31
CA ASP A 245 23.35 0.45 -9.35
C ASP A 245 24.39 0.27 -10.47
N SER A 246 24.27 1.07 -11.54
CA SER A 246 25.19 1.03 -12.68
C SER A 246 26.62 1.43 -12.32
N THR A 247 26.83 2.05 -11.16
CA THR A 247 28.12 2.56 -10.67
C THR A 247 28.84 1.56 -9.75
N GLN A 248 28.16 0.50 -9.28
CA GLN A 248 28.80 -0.59 -8.57
C GLN A 248 29.71 -1.38 -9.51
N ARG A 249 31.00 -1.44 -9.17
CA ARG A 249 31.99 -2.29 -9.83
C ARG A 249 31.60 -3.75 -9.58
N GLY A 250 31.46 -4.52 -10.66
CA GLY A 250 31.25 -5.97 -10.59
C GLY A 250 32.44 -6.71 -10.00
N THR A 251 32.25 -7.96 -9.62
CA THR A 251 33.33 -8.83 -9.15
C THR A 251 34.21 -9.22 -10.33
N LEU A 252 35.53 -9.09 -10.19
CA LEU A 252 36.48 -9.58 -11.19
C LEU A 252 36.54 -11.11 -11.13
N ASP A 253 36.46 -11.76 -12.28
CA ASP A 253 36.67 -13.20 -12.36
C ASP A 253 38.17 -13.57 -12.41
N GLU A 254 38.46 -14.87 -12.49
CA GLU A 254 39.83 -15.41 -12.56
C GLU A 254 40.63 -14.89 -13.78
N ASN A 255 39.95 -14.28 -14.76
CA ASN A 255 40.53 -13.67 -15.95
C ASN A 255 40.60 -12.13 -15.88
N ASN A 256 40.34 -11.53 -14.71
CA ASN A 256 40.23 -10.07 -14.52
C ASN A 256 39.09 -9.41 -15.34
N GLU A 257 38.04 -10.16 -15.72
CA GLU A 257 36.85 -9.56 -16.35
C GLU A 257 35.80 -9.19 -15.29
N GLU A 258 35.24 -7.99 -15.41
CA GLU A 258 34.22 -7.48 -14.49
C GLU A 258 32.89 -8.21 -14.71
N GLN A 259 32.56 -9.19 -13.87
CA GLN A 259 31.26 -9.84 -13.86
C GLN A 259 30.24 -9.02 -13.09
N LYS A 260 29.41 -8.27 -13.83
CA LYS A 260 28.20 -7.67 -13.26
C LYS A 260 27.16 -8.77 -13.01
N PRO A 261 26.50 -8.80 -11.85
CA PRO A 261 25.49 -9.82 -11.55
C PRO A 261 24.39 -9.82 -12.60
N LYS A 262 24.24 -10.92 -13.35
CA LYS A 262 23.21 -11.06 -14.37
C LYS A 262 21.84 -11.30 -13.72
N LYS A 263 20.82 -10.57 -14.19
CA LYS A 263 19.43 -10.73 -13.75
C LYS A 263 18.86 -12.07 -14.27
N SER A 264 18.53 -13.00 -13.38
CA SER A 264 17.73 -14.18 -13.77
C SER A 264 16.26 -13.79 -13.97
N VAL A 265 15.61 -14.34 -15.00
CA VAL A 265 14.16 -14.14 -15.24
C VAL A 265 13.35 -14.58 -14.01
N GLY A 266 13.78 -15.65 -13.32
CA GLY A 266 13.16 -16.10 -12.09
C GLY A 266 13.25 -15.08 -10.95
N ASP A 267 14.39 -14.39 -10.80
CA ASP A 267 14.56 -13.31 -9.80
C ASP A 267 13.64 -12.12 -10.09
N LYS A 268 13.50 -11.74 -11.38
CA LYS A 268 12.56 -10.69 -11.79
C LYS A 268 11.13 -11.04 -11.40
N ILE A 269 10.68 -12.24 -11.77
CA ILE A 269 9.33 -12.73 -11.45
C ILE A 269 9.11 -12.80 -9.93
N ALA A 270 10.06 -13.37 -9.18
CA ALA A 270 9.93 -13.55 -7.75
C ALA A 270 9.76 -12.21 -7.00
N ARG A 271 10.42 -11.14 -7.47
CA ARG A 271 10.32 -9.80 -6.87
C ARG A 271 8.93 -9.19 -6.95
N HIS A 272 8.07 -9.67 -7.84
CA HIS A 272 6.70 -9.21 -7.90
C HIS A 272 5.82 -9.79 -6.79
N PHE A 273 6.27 -10.80 -6.03
CA PHE A 273 5.41 -11.53 -5.10
C PHE A 273 5.63 -11.16 -3.63
N VAL A 274 4.49 -11.02 -2.95
CA VAL A 274 4.36 -10.93 -1.50
C VAL A 274 3.48 -12.08 -1.02
N VAL A 275 3.92 -12.75 0.03
CA VAL A 275 3.18 -13.83 0.69
C VAL A 275 2.88 -13.40 2.12
N GLY A 276 1.63 -13.60 2.56
CA GLY A 276 1.19 -13.30 3.92
C GLY A 276 0.41 -14.47 4.51
N GLY A 277 0.58 -14.70 5.81
CA GLY A 277 -0.16 -15.69 6.59
C GLY A 277 -0.73 -15.07 7.87
N GLU A 278 -1.94 -15.45 8.23
CA GLU A 278 -2.63 -15.05 9.45
C GLU A 278 -3.13 -16.31 10.17
N LEU A 279 -2.47 -16.66 11.28
CA LEU A 279 -2.88 -17.74 12.16
C LEU A 279 -3.91 -17.20 13.17
N ILE A 280 -5.14 -17.67 13.03
CA ILE A 280 -6.30 -17.30 13.84
C ILE A 280 -6.36 -18.26 15.03
N LEU A 281 -5.77 -17.86 16.16
CA LEU A 281 -5.71 -18.68 17.36
C LEU A 281 -7.03 -18.62 18.14
N SER A 282 -7.67 -17.45 18.15
CA SER A 282 -9.02 -17.27 18.70
C SER A 282 -9.73 -16.11 17.99
N LYS A 283 -10.98 -15.83 18.36
CA LYS A 283 -11.68 -14.63 17.88
C LYS A 283 -10.96 -13.33 18.31
N ASN A 284 -10.20 -13.41 19.40
CA ASN A 284 -9.57 -12.26 20.06
C ASN A 284 -8.08 -12.15 19.78
N PHE A 285 -7.43 -13.21 19.30
CA PHE A 285 -5.97 -13.22 19.13
C PHE A 285 -5.56 -13.88 17.82
N ASN A 286 -4.83 -13.11 16.99
CA ASN A 286 -4.30 -13.56 15.71
C ASN A 286 -2.80 -13.25 15.64
N VAL A 287 -2.05 -14.11 14.94
CA VAL A 287 -0.64 -13.89 14.61
C VAL A 287 -0.50 -13.76 13.11
N ARG A 288 0.29 -12.81 12.64
CA ARG A 288 0.55 -12.55 11.21
C ARG A 288 2.03 -12.69 10.91
N ILE A 289 2.32 -13.26 9.75
CA ILE A 289 3.65 -13.29 9.16
C ILE A 289 3.55 -12.84 7.71
N GLY A 290 4.55 -12.10 7.24
CA GLY A 290 4.62 -11.64 5.86
C GLY A 290 6.03 -11.74 5.32
N TYR A 291 6.12 -11.95 4.01
CA TYR A 291 7.37 -12.00 3.26
C TYR A 291 7.21 -11.22 1.95
N ASN A 292 8.08 -10.23 1.76
CA ASN A 292 8.16 -9.43 0.55
C ASN A 292 9.51 -9.70 -0.15
N HIS A 293 9.45 -10.33 -1.32
CA HIS A 293 10.67 -10.78 -1.99
C HIS A 293 11.48 -9.61 -2.58
N LEU A 294 10.84 -8.58 -3.14
CA LEU A 294 11.52 -7.38 -3.61
C LEU A 294 12.38 -6.77 -2.49
N ARG A 295 11.74 -6.51 -1.34
CA ARG A 295 12.41 -5.93 -0.18
C ARG A 295 13.53 -6.81 0.35
N ARG A 296 13.36 -8.14 0.33
CA ARG A 296 14.42 -9.07 0.70
C ARG A 296 15.66 -8.91 -0.18
N ARG A 297 15.47 -8.70 -1.48
CA ARG A 297 16.57 -8.63 -2.46
C ARG A 297 17.25 -7.26 -2.47
N GLU A 298 16.49 -6.18 -2.33
CA GLU A 298 17.04 -4.82 -2.40
C GLU A 298 17.68 -4.34 -1.09
N LEU A 299 17.21 -4.85 0.05
CA LEU A 299 17.68 -4.40 1.37
C LEU A 299 18.65 -5.38 2.03
N ARG A 300 19.16 -6.35 1.27
CA ARG A 300 20.18 -7.29 1.76
C ARG A 300 21.54 -6.60 1.74
N LEU A 301 22.01 -6.11 2.88
CA LEU A 301 23.41 -5.72 3.02
C LEU A 301 24.29 -6.96 3.22
N ASP A 302 25.53 -6.90 2.75
CA ASP A 302 26.49 -8.02 2.85
C ASP A 302 26.86 -8.36 4.31
N THR A 303 26.66 -7.43 5.26
CA THR A 303 27.07 -7.56 6.66
C THR A 303 25.92 -7.77 7.66
N SER A 304 24.68 -7.45 7.30
CA SER A 304 23.49 -7.61 8.16
C SER A 304 22.21 -7.65 7.33
N SER A 305 21.57 -8.81 7.26
CA SER A 305 20.38 -8.98 6.41
C SER A 305 19.41 -10.10 6.81
N ALA A 306 19.53 -10.68 8.01
CA ALA A 306 18.83 -11.93 8.31
C ALA A 306 17.30 -11.79 8.21
N GLY A 307 16.73 -10.63 8.56
CA GLY A 307 15.28 -10.39 8.58
C GLY A 307 14.68 -9.63 7.39
N ALA A 308 15.48 -9.05 6.48
CA ALA A 308 14.98 -8.12 5.45
C ALA A 308 13.79 -8.69 4.67
N GLY A 309 12.72 -7.91 4.50
CA GLY A 309 11.50 -8.33 3.81
C GLY A 309 10.54 -9.20 4.64
N LEU A 310 10.90 -9.61 5.86
CA LEU A 310 9.99 -10.29 6.78
C LEU A 310 9.22 -9.29 7.66
N SER A 311 8.00 -9.66 8.02
CA SER A 311 7.16 -8.94 8.98
C SER A 311 6.47 -9.91 9.93
N PHE A 312 6.34 -9.52 11.19
CA PHE A 312 5.62 -10.27 12.22
C PHE A 312 4.63 -9.35 12.91
N GLY A 313 3.38 -9.79 12.99
CA GLY A 313 2.30 -9.00 13.56
C GLY A 313 1.42 -9.77 14.52
N LEU A 314 0.78 -9.05 15.42
CA LEU A 314 -0.18 -9.57 16.38
C LEU A 314 -1.46 -8.73 16.29
N THR A 315 -2.60 -9.37 16.48
CA THR A 315 -3.88 -8.70 16.70
C THR A 315 -4.45 -9.16 18.02
N PHE A 316 -4.86 -8.21 18.85
CA PHE A 316 -5.60 -8.45 20.08
C PHE A 316 -6.93 -7.70 20.03
N ARG A 317 -8.06 -8.39 20.24
CA ARG A 317 -9.40 -7.78 20.28
C ARG A 317 -9.99 -7.93 21.67
N LEU A 318 -10.38 -6.81 22.27
CA LEU A 318 -11.02 -6.76 23.57
C LEU A 318 -12.28 -5.89 23.50
N SER A 319 -13.44 -6.51 23.66
CA SER A 319 -14.74 -5.83 23.53
C SER A 319 -14.83 -5.07 22.19
N GLN A 320 -14.91 -3.74 22.23
CA GLN A 320 -15.03 -2.86 21.05
C GLN A 320 -13.69 -2.42 20.48
N PHE A 321 -12.57 -2.76 21.12
CA PHE A 321 -11.23 -2.36 20.73
C PHE A 321 -10.50 -3.49 20.00
N GLN A 322 -9.72 -3.10 19.00
CA GLN A 322 -8.74 -3.95 18.33
C GLN A 322 -7.40 -3.24 18.39
N LEU A 323 -6.38 -3.93 18.89
CA LEU A 323 -5.00 -3.49 18.90
C LEU A 323 -4.21 -4.39 17.95
N ASP A 324 -3.51 -3.77 17.01
CA ASP A 324 -2.61 -4.44 16.11
C ASP A 324 -1.21 -3.90 16.31
N TYR A 325 -0.27 -4.81 16.50
CA TYR A 325 1.15 -4.50 16.49
C TYR A 325 1.81 -5.22 15.32
N THR A 326 2.78 -4.59 14.67
CA THR A 326 3.64 -5.26 13.69
C THR A 326 5.04 -4.72 13.75
N ARG A 327 6.00 -5.64 13.77
CA ARG A 327 7.41 -5.36 13.56
C ARG A 327 7.81 -5.83 12.17
N ALA A 328 8.41 -4.94 11.39
CA ALA A 328 8.74 -5.27 10.02
C ALA A 328 10.12 -4.78 9.60
N TYR A 329 10.89 -5.65 8.96
CA TYR A 329 12.29 -5.44 8.64
C TYR A 329 12.42 -4.83 7.24
N TYR A 330 12.18 -3.51 7.15
CA TYR A 330 12.11 -2.73 5.91
C TYR A 330 13.34 -1.87 5.63
N HIS A 331 14.40 -1.98 6.43
CA HIS A 331 15.69 -1.37 6.14
C HIS A 331 16.81 -2.24 6.71
N ALA A 332 18.00 -2.14 6.13
CA ALA A 332 19.14 -2.93 6.60
C ALA A 332 19.68 -2.45 7.97
N SER A 333 19.38 -1.20 8.34
CA SER A 333 19.76 -0.61 9.62
C SER A 333 18.72 -0.78 10.73
N GLY A 334 17.53 -1.34 10.46
CA GLY A 334 16.51 -1.48 11.51
C GLY A 334 15.14 -2.01 11.06
N ALA A 335 14.30 -2.33 12.04
CA ALA A 335 12.91 -2.72 11.83
C ALA A 335 11.97 -1.58 12.23
N SER A 336 10.92 -1.37 11.45
CA SER A 336 9.86 -0.41 11.75
C SER A 336 8.79 -1.03 12.63
N ASN A 337 8.23 -0.22 13.54
CA ASN A 337 7.20 -0.64 14.48
C ASN A 337 5.88 0.06 14.15
N TYR A 338 4.85 -0.75 13.95
CA TYR A 338 3.50 -0.31 13.63
C TYR A 338 2.58 -0.59 14.80
N PHE A 339 1.86 0.43 15.24
CA PHE A 339 0.84 0.33 16.28
C PHE A 339 -0.47 0.86 15.71
N THR A 340 -1.47 0.00 15.57
CA THR A 340 -2.81 0.39 15.13
C THR A 340 -3.81 0.11 16.23
N LEU A 341 -4.62 1.11 16.58
CA LEU A 341 -5.74 1.00 17.48
C LEU A 341 -7.02 1.27 16.71
N SER A 342 -7.94 0.31 16.71
CA SER A 342 -9.26 0.48 16.10
C SER A 342 -10.38 0.31 17.13
N ARG A 343 -11.48 1.05 16.94
CA ARG A 343 -12.67 0.99 17.78
C ARG A 343 -13.93 1.17 16.94
N SER A 344 -15.00 0.44 17.28
CA SER A 344 -16.35 0.80 16.79
C SER A 344 -16.93 1.97 17.59
N LEU A 345 -17.36 3.02 16.90
CA LEU A 345 -17.99 4.22 17.48
C LEU A 345 -19.52 4.08 17.60
N ALA A 346 -20.12 3.08 16.97
CA ALA A 346 -21.57 2.84 17.03
C ALA A 346 -22.07 2.65 18.48
N SER A 347 -21.22 2.13 19.36
CA SER A 347 -21.51 1.94 20.78
C SER A 347 -21.51 3.21 21.62
N ILE A 348 -20.89 4.30 21.15
CA ILE A 348 -20.86 5.58 21.87
C ILE A 348 -22.21 6.30 21.75
N PHE A 349 -22.92 6.05 20.65
CA PHE A 349 -24.20 6.71 20.34
C PHE A 349 -25.43 5.84 20.67
N GLN A 350 -25.24 4.63 21.20
CA GLN A 350 -26.33 3.88 21.83
C GLN A 350 -26.66 4.54 23.17
N LYS A 351 -27.66 5.43 23.15
CA LYS A 351 -28.34 5.93 24.34
C LYS A 351 -28.93 4.71 25.06
N GLU A 352 -28.58 4.50 26.33
CA GLU A 352 -29.23 3.46 27.14
C GLU A 352 -30.75 3.65 27.09
N PRO A 353 -31.53 2.63 26.70
CA PRO A 353 -32.98 2.72 26.81
C PRO A 353 -33.37 2.58 28.28
N GLY A 354 -33.55 3.72 28.95
CA GLY A 354 -34.32 3.86 30.20
C GLY A 354 -33.57 3.51 31.49
N SER A 355 -33.22 4.56 32.24
CA SER A 355 -33.24 4.54 33.70
C SER A 355 -34.52 5.20 34.20
#